data_AF-A0A448SSV0-F1
#
_entry.id   AF-A0A448SSV0-F1
#
_cell.length_a   1.000
_cell.length_b   1.000
_cell.length_c   1.000
_cell.angle_alpha   90.00
_cell.angle_beta   90.00
_cell.angle_gamma   90.00
#
_symmetry.space_group_name_H-M   'P 1'
#
loop_
_entity.id
_entity.type
_entity.pdbx_description
1 polymer ?
#
loop_
_entity_poly.entity_id
_entity_poly.type
_entity_poly.pdbx_seq_one_letter_code
_entity_poly.pdbx_strand_id
1 'polypeptide(L)'
;MPCLYCFYKQCLLCGYYMPSKFQSPAQDYAARSISFDELCDTSRPSVFLVTAKGGAITAGIHPSATLVIDRALKAVDGSVILALVGGEFAIRRLKLLPVRCLEYLDGSDNVTMIDEGDDITDDVGAIEMFGVVTYALNDMRTCEFDDLAV
;
A
#
# COMPACT_ATOMS: atom_id res chain seq x y z
N MET A 1 1.93 5.12 -56.58
CA MET A 1 0.52 4.95 -56.14
C MET A 1 -0.10 3.83 -56.97
N PRO A 2 -0.93 2.93 -56.42
CA PRO A 2 -1.27 2.59 -55.03
C PRO A 2 -0.80 1.11 -54.72
N CYS A 3 -1.09 0.38 -53.65
CA CYS A 3 -2.08 0.43 -52.57
C CYS A 3 -1.57 -0.37 -51.34
N LEU A 4 -1.90 0.12 -50.14
CA LEU A 4 -1.80 -0.55 -48.84
C LEU A 4 -2.91 -1.61 -48.64
N TYR A 5 -2.73 -2.42 -47.59
CA TYR A 5 -3.71 -3.26 -46.86
C TYR A 5 -4.10 -4.63 -47.47
N CYS A 6 -3.72 -5.73 -46.78
CA CYS A 6 -4.68 -6.56 -46.02
C CYS A 6 -3.98 -7.74 -45.28
N PHE A 7 -3.97 -7.65 -43.95
CA PHE A 7 -4.19 -8.70 -42.94
C PHE A 7 -3.51 -10.08 -43.01
N TYR A 8 -2.68 -10.32 -41.98
CA TYR A 8 -2.81 -11.40 -40.98
C TYR A 8 -3.16 -12.81 -41.50
N LYS A 9 -2.16 -13.70 -41.55
CA LYS A 9 -2.37 -15.08 -41.11
C LYS A 9 -1.17 -15.64 -40.34
N GLN A 10 -1.48 -15.92 -39.09
CA GLN A 10 -0.72 -16.69 -38.12
C GLN A 10 -0.48 -18.11 -38.64
N CYS A 11 0.79 -18.51 -38.74
CA CYS A 11 1.17 -19.91 -38.87
C CYS A 11 1.99 -20.25 -37.61
N LEU A 12 1.31 -20.84 -36.63
CA LEU A 12 1.95 -21.51 -35.51
C LEU A 12 2.53 -22.84 -36.01
N LEU A 13 3.74 -23.15 -35.52
CA LEU A 13 4.43 -24.46 -35.50
C LEU A 13 5.51 -24.69 -36.57
N CYS A 14 6.72 -24.98 -36.06
CA CYS A 14 7.97 -25.37 -36.75
C CYS A 14 8.70 -24.19 -37.45
N GLY A 15 9.95 -23.82 -37.16
CA GLY A 15 11.04 -24.35 -36.36
C GLY A 15 12.29 -23.59 -36.83
N TYR A 16 13.04 -23.00 -35.90
CA TYR A 16 14.27 -22.21 -36.11
C TYR A 16 14.15 -20.94 -36.98
N TYR A 17 13.68 -19.84 -36.38
CA TYR A 17 14.05 -18.50 -36.83
C TYR A 17 15.11 -17.96 -35.88
N MET A 18 16.36 -17.89 -36.35
CA MET A 18 17.43 -17.14 -35.69
C MET A 18 17.15 -15.65 -35.96
N PRO A 19 16.73 -14.83 -34.98
CA PRO A 19 16.70 -13.40 -35.21
C PRO A 19 18.15 -12.92 -35.33
N SER A 20 18.43 -12.38 -36.52
CA SER A 20 19.57 -11.53 -36.84
C SER A 20 19.99 -10.67 -35.65
N LYS A 21 21.31 -10.55 -35.45
CA LYS A 21 21.95 -9.68 -34.45
C LYS A 21 21.74 -8.19 -34.74
N PHE A 22 20.50 -7.75 -34.66
CA PHE A 22 20.10 -6.37 -34.53
C PHE A 22 18.76 -6.35 -33.81
N GLN A 23 18.80 -6.59 -32.49
CA GLN A 23 17.72 -6.10 -31.64
C GLN A 23 17.84 -4.58 -31.68
N SER A 24 16.87 -3.93 -32.30
CA SER A 24 16.76 -2.48 -32.25
C SER A 24 16.79 -2.05 -30.77
N PRO A 25 17.68 -1.13 -30.35
CA PRO A 25 17.87 -0.78 -28.94
C PRO A 25 16.62 -0.18 -28.28
N ALA A 26 15.61 0.16 -29.10
CA ALA A 26 14.34 0.71 -28.66
C ALA A 26 13.28 -0.35 -28.28
N GLN A 27 13.53 -1.65 -28.49
CA GLN A 27 12.55 -2.70 -28.20
C GLN A 27 12.62 -3.21 -26.75
N ASP A 28 13.73 -2.99 -26.06
CA ASP A 28 13.88 -3.21 -24.61
C ASP A 28 13.31 -2.07 -23.76
N TYR A 29 12.85 -0.98 -24.38
CA TYR A 29 12.21 0.16 -23.71
C TYR A 29 10.68 0.10 -23.73
N ALA A 30 10.09 -1.08 -23.94
CA ALA A 30 8.72 -1.32 -23.51
C ALA A 30 8.68 -1.52 -21.98
N ALA A 31 9.21 -0.56 -21.22
CA ALA A 31 8.96 -0.49 -19.79
C ALA A 31 7.45 -0.33 -19.63
N ARG A 32 6.79 -1.39 -19.16
CA ARG A 32 5.37 -1.36 -18.82
C ARG A 32 5.16 -0.16 -17.90
N SER A 33 4.27 0.76 -18.28
CA SER A 33 3.87 1.86 -17.42
C SER A 33 3.21 1.25 -16.18
N ILE A 34 3.93 1.25 -15.07
CA ILE A 34 3.40 0.74 -13.81
C ILE A 34 2.44 1.81 -13.30
N SER A 35 1.16 1.46 -13.18
CA SER A 35 0.17 2.33 -12.55
C SER A 35 0.21 2.12 -11.03
N PHE A 36 -0.09 3.19 -10.29
CA PHE A 36 -0.24 3.09 -8.83
C PHE A 36 -1.32 2.06 -8.43
N ASP A 37 -2.34 1.95 -9.28
CA ASP A 37 -3.44 1.01 -9.09
C ASP A 37 -3.01 -0.45 -9.18
N GLU A 38 -2.11 -0.78 -10.13
CA GLU A 38 -1.51 -2.11 -10.24
C GLU A 38 -0.56 -2.45 -9.08
N LEU A 39 0.07 -1.44 -8.46
CA LEU A 39 1.00 -1.64 -7.35
C LEU A 39 0.30 -1.83 -6.01
N CYS A 40 -0.70 -1.00 -5.74
CA CYS A 40 -1.36 -0.92 -4.44
C CYS A 40 -2.78 -1.51 -4.45
N ASP A 41 -3.18 -2.17 -5.53
CA ASP A 41 -4.51 -2.79 -5.71
C ASP A 41 -5.67 -1.81 -5.40
N THR A 42 -5.48 -0.52 -5.68
CA THR A 42 -6.42 0.53 -5.23
C THR A 42 -7.76 0.51 -5.92
N SER A 43 -7.91 -0.21 -7.03
CA SER A 43 -9.19 -0.41 -7.71
C SER A 43 -10.13 -1.30 -6.90
N ARG A 44 -9.66 -1.97 -5.84
CA ARG A 44 -10.54 -2.73 -4.95
C ARG A 44 -11.34 -1.76 -4.07
N PRO A 45 -12.66 -1.95 -3.94
CA PRO A 45 -13.50 -1.08 -3.11
C PRO A 45 -13.22 -1.22 -1.60
N SER A 46 -12.40 -2.20 -1.19
CA SER A 46 -11.97 -2.40 0.19
C SER A 46 -10.74 -1.57 0.57
N VAL A 47 -10.11 -0.91 -0.41
CA VAL A 47 -8.88 -0.14 -0.22
C VAL A 47 -9.20 1.34 -0.09
N PHE A 48 -8.67 1.95 0.97
CA PHE A 48 -8.87 3.35 1.31
C PHE A 48 -7.53 4.07 1.43
N LEU A 49 -7.50 5.34 1.02
CA LEU A 49 -6.34 6.20 1.14
C LEU A 49 -6.58 7.22 2.25
N VAL A 50 -5.67 7.31 3.22
CA VAL A 50 -5.78 8.23 4.35
C VAL A 50 -4.47 8.97 4.53
N THR A 51 -4.53 10.30 4.62
CA THR A 51 -3.35 11.11 4.92
C THR A 51 -3.15 11.19 6.44
N ALA A 52 -1.98 10.76 6.90
CA ALA A 52 -1.60 10.86 8.30
C ALA A 52 -1.23 12.30 8.66
N LYS A 53 -1.82 12.86 9.72
CA LYS A 53 -1.43 14.16 10.27
C LYS A 53 -0.14 14.09 11.10
N GLY A 54 0.08 12.96 11.77
CA GLY A 54 1.30 12.68 12.53
C GLY A 54 2.29 11.83 11.71
N GLY A 55 3.51 11.71 12.23
CA GLY A 55 4.53 10.82 11.69
C GLY A 55 5.01 9.83 12.73
N ALA A 56 5.35 8.62 12.29
CA ALA A 56 6.03 7.60 13.08
C ALA A 56 7.22 7.10 12.25
N ILE A 57 8.35 7.81 12.38
CA ILE A 57 9.54 7.61 11.54
C ILE A 57 10.13 6.22 11.75
N THR A 58 10.08 5.71 12.99
CA THR A 58 10.51 4.35 13.35
C THR A 58 9.71 3.26 12.61
N ALA A 59 8.45 3.55 12.28
CA ALA A 59 7.58 2.67 11.49
C ALA A 59 7.62 2.99 9.97
N GLY A 60 8.44 3.95 9.53
CA GLY A 60 8.54 4.39 8.14
C GLY A 60 7.41 5.30 7.68
N ILE A 61 6.59 5.83 8.60
CA ILE A 61 5.49 6.74 8.30
C ILE A 61 5.98 8.17 8.52
N HIS A 62 6.12 8.93 7.44
CA HIS A 62 6.49 10.34 7.54
C HIS A 62 5.28 11.21 7.91
N PRO A 63 5.51 12.40 8.50
CA PRO A 63 4.43 13.38 8.60
C PRO A 63 3.88 13.68 7.20
N SER A 64 2.56 13.80 7.07
CA SER A 64 1.85 13.97 5.78
C SER A 64 1.89 12.78 4.82
N ALA A 65 2.37 11.61 5.27
CA ALA A 65 2.34 10.41 4.44
C ALA A 65 0.91 9.99 4.07
N THR A 66 0.73 9.50 2.85
CA THR A 66 -0.52 8.88 2.40
C THR A 66 -0.45 7.39 2.67
N LEU A 67 -1.36 6.89 3.49
CA LEU A 67 -1.45 5.50 3.87
C LEU A 67 -2.50 4.79 3.02
N VAL A 68 -2.16 3.59 2.57
CA VAL A 68 -3.07 2.68 1.89
C VAL A 68 -3.56 1.67 2.93
N ILE A 69 -4.87 1.63 3.13
CA ILE A 69 -5.54 0.77 4.12
C ILE A 69 -6.43 -0.21 3.39
N ASP A 70 -6.31 -1.49 3.67
CA ASP A 70 -7.19 -2.53 3.15
C ASP A 70 -8.08 -3.08 4.27
N ARG A 71 -9.40 -2.96 4.09
CA ARG A 71 -10.40 -3.50 5.02
C ARG A 71 -10.69 -4.98 4.79
N ALA A 72 -10.35 -5.53 3.62
CA ALA A 72 -10.58 -6.95 3.32
C ALA A 72 -9.53 -7.87 3.97
N LEU A 73 -8.36 -7.32 4.35
CA LEU A 73 -7.30 -8.09 4.98
C LEU A 73 -7.58 -8.32 6.46
N LYS A 74 -7.28 -9.53 6.93
CA LYS A 74 -7.31 -9.87 8.35
C LYS A 74 -6.00 -9.42 9.00
N ALA A 75 -6.10 -8.59 10.04
CA ALA A 75 -4.94 -8.17 10.82
C ALA A 75 -4.29 -9.38 11.52
N VAL A 76 -2.96 -9.46 11.44
CA VAL A 76 -2.17 -10.47 12.14
C VAL A 76 -1.29 -9.82 13.21
N ASP A 77 -0.72 -10.62 14.10
CA ASP A 77 0.23 -10.14 15.10
C ASP A 77 1.37 -9.32 14.45
N GLY A 78 1.66 -8.15 15.02
CA GLY A 78 2.63 -7.20 14.53
C GLY A 78 2.18 -6.32 13.37
N SER A 79 0.95 -6.48 12.86
CA SER A 79 0.41 -5.66 11.76
C SER A 79 0.15 -4.22 12.20
N VAL A 80 0.37 -3.27 11.29
CA VAL A 80 -0.04 -1.89 11.50
C VAL A 80 -1.50 -1.74 11.07
N ILE A 81 -2.35 -1.24 11.96
CA ILE A 81 -3.77 -1.07 11.71
C ILE A 81 -4.18 0.39 11.91
N LEU A 82 -5.22 0.79 11.19
CA LEU A 82 -5.99 1.99 11.53
C LEU A 82 -7.15 1.56 12.43
N ALA A 83 -7.23 2.13 13.62
CA ALA A 83 -8.30 1.87 14.57
C ALA A 83 -8.92 3.19 15.05
N LEU A 84 -10.21 3.17 15.36
CA LEU A 84 -10.90 4.22 16.07
C LEU A 84 -10.76 3.94 17.56
N VAL A 85 -10.03 4.78 18.28
CA VAL A 85 -9.83 4.64 19.73
C VAL A 85 -10.48 5.84 20.40
N GLY A 86 -11.54 5.62 21.17
CA GLY A 86 -12.26 6.71 21.86
C GLY A 86 -12.88 7.74 20.90
N GLY A 87 -13.21 7.35 19.68
CA GLY A 87 -13.78 8.24 18.65
C GLY A 87 -12.76 8.98 17.78
N GLU A 88 -11.46 8.78 17.99
CA GLU A 88 -10.41 9.35 17.15
C GLU A 88 -9.68 8.27 16.35
N PHE A 89 -9.41 8.54 15.07
CA PHE A 89 -8.63 7.64 14.23
C PHE A 89 -7.16 7.67 14.62
N ALA A 90 -6.65 6.52 15.04
CA ALA A 90 -5.29 6.33 15.47
C ALA A 90 -4.65 5.16 14.72
N ILE A 91 -3.39 5.34 14.34
CA ILE A 91 -2.57 4.26 13.77
C ILE A 91 -1.83 3.59 14.92
N ARG A 92 -1.96 2.28 15.02
CA ARG A 92 -1.33 1.48 16.08
C ARG A 92 -0.79 0.18 15.50
N ARG A 93 0.18 -0.40 16.20
CA ARG A 93 0.64 -1.76 15.91
C ARG A 93 -0.18 -2.74 16.72
N LEU A 94 -0.86 -3.66 16.04
CA LEU A 94 -1.61 -4.72 16.67
C LEU A 94 -0.65 -5.79 17.20
N LYS A 95 -0.77 -6.11 18.48
CA LYS A 95 -0.07 -7.23 19.11
C LYS A 95 -1.11 -8.15 19.73
N LEU A 96 -1.10 -9.42 19.33
CA LEU A 96 -2.06 -10.43 19.78
C LEU A 96 -1.47 -11.36 20.84
N LEU A 97 -0.13 -11.47 20.90
CA LEU A 97 0.60 -12.38 21.78
C LEU A 97 1.77 -11.65 22.49
N PRO A 98 2.07 -11.97 23.76
CA PRO A 98 1.34 -12.88 24.67
C PRO A 98 0.06 -12.27 25.25
N VAL A 99 -0.05 -10.94 25.26
CA VAL A 99 -1.24 -10.17 25.68
C VAL A 99 -1.69 -9.34 24.49
N ARG A 100 -3.00 -9.23 24.29
CA ARG A 100 -3.58 -8.44 23.21
C ARG A 100 -3.49 -6.95 23.55
N CYS A 101 -2.75 -6.19 22.75
CA CYS A 101 -2.61 -4.75 22.92
C CYS A 101 -2.37 -4.02 21.59
N LEU A 102 -2.65 -2.71 21.62
CA LEU A 102 -2.32 -1.76 20.56
C LEU A 102 -1.12 -0.93 21.00
N GLU A 103 0.00 -1.11 20.34
CA GLU A 103 1.25 -0.41 20.64
C GLU A 103 1.33 0.90 19.84
N TYR A 104 1.84 1.95 20.48
CA TYR A 104 2.09 3.23 19.86
C TYR A 104 3.33 3.16 18.96
N LEU A 105 3.28 3.85 17.82
CA LEU A 105 4.34 3.81 16.82
C LEU A 105 5.46 4.85 17.07
N ASP A 106 5.35 5.66 18.12
CA ASP A 106 6.30 6.71 18.48
C ASP A 106 7.57 6.19 19.20
N GLY A 107 7.62 4.90 19.51
CA GLY A 107 8.74 4.27 20.23
C GLY A 107 8.71 4.53 21.75
N SER A 108 7.59 5.02 22.28
CA SER A 108 7.44 5.31 23.70
C SER A 108 7.08 4.09 24.57
N ASP A 109 7.01 2.88 23.99
CA ASP A 109 6.51 1.64 24.60
C ASP A 109 5.10 1.75 25.22
N ASN A 110 4.37 2.83 24.91
CA ASN A 110 2.99 2.97 25.34
C ASN A 110 2.11 1.95 24.62
N VAL A 111 1.20 1.33 25.38
CA VAL A 111 0.27 0.32 24.88
C VAL A 111 -1.14 0.60 25.41
N THR A 112 -2.12 0.44 24.53
CA THR A 112 -3.54 0.36 24.90
C THR A 112 -3.89 -1.11 24.99
N MET A 113 -4.25 -1.58 26.20
CA MET A 113 -4.68 -2.97 26.38
C MET A 113 -6.04 -3.18 25.70
N ILE A 114 -6.20 -4.33 25.05
CA ILE A 114 -7.48 -4.75 24.50
C ILE A 114 -8.08 -5.71 25.53
N ASP A 115 -9.13 -5.28 26.23
CA ASP A 115 -9.81 -6.14 27.18
C ASP A 115 -10.50 -7.30 26.46
N GLU A 116 -10.57 -8.48 27.08
CA GLU A 116 -11.10 -9.70 26.47
C GLU A 116 -12.59 -9.62 26.07
N GLY A 117 -13.29 -8.54 26.45
CA GLY A 117 -14.68 -8.24 26.06
C GLY A 117 -14.82 -7.27 24.89
N ASP A 118 -13.73 -6.61 24.45
CA ASP A 118 -13.69 -5.85 23.20
C ASP A 118 -13.34 -6.83 22.09
N ASP A 119 -14.35 -7.56 21.60
CA ASP A 119 -14.20 -8.26 20.34
C ASP A 119 -13.85 -7.21 19.26
N ILE A 120 -12.71 -7.40 18.59
CA ILE A 120 -12.19 -6.53 17.51
C ILE A 120 -13.19 -6.44 16.31
N THR A 121 -14.36 -7.09 16.42
CA THR A 121 -15.33 -7.29 15.35
C THR A 121 -16.60 -6.46 15.43
N ASP A 122 -16.97 -5.76 16.50
CA ASP A 122 -18.31 -5.13 16.53
C ASP A 122 -18.35 -3.74 17.17
N ASP A 123 -19.11 -2.84 16.52
CA ASP A 123 -19.32 -1.38 16.69
C ASP A 123 -19.72 -0.88 18.11
N VAL A 124 -19.43 -1.63 19.17
CA VAL A 124 -19.88 -1.40 20.56
C VAL A 124 -18.74 -1.44 21.58
N GLY A 125 -17.48 -1.52 21.12
CA GLY A 125 -16.28 -1.43 21.96
C GLY A 125 -15.70 -0.01 22.05
N ALA A 126 -14.75 0.21 22.96
CA ALA A 126 -13.98 1.47 23.00
C ALA A 126 -12.98 1.59 21.83
N ILE A 127 -12.71 0.47 21.15
CA ILE A 127 -11.72 0.32 20.09
C ILE A 127 -12.37 -0.40 18.90
N GLU A 128 -12.47 0.27 17.75
CA GLU A 128 -12.97 -0.30 16.49
C GLU A 128 -11.81 -0.41 15.48
N MET A 129 -11.63 -1.57 14.84
CA MET A 129 -10.63 -1.73 13.79
C MET A 129 -11.21 -1.34 12.42
N PHE A 130 -10.64 -0.32 11.79
CA PHE A 130 -11.06 0.12 10.45
C PHE A 130 -10.46 -0.73 9.34
N GLY A 131 -9.17 -1.07 9.44
CA GLY A 131 -8.48 -1.89 8.45
C GLY A 131 -6.96 -2.00 8.67
N VAL A 132 -6.31 -2.78 7.81
CA VAL A 132 -4.86 -3.03 7.87
C VAL A 132 -4.13 -2.06 6.95
N VAL A 133 -3.08 -1.40 7.45
CA VAL A 133 -2.21 -0.54 6.63
C VAL A 133 -1.25 -1.42 5.83
N THR A 134 -1.31 -1.32 4.50
CA THR A 134 -0.48 -2.13 3.59
C THR A 134 0.71 -1.36 3.05
N TYR A 135 0.51 -0.09 2.70
CA TYR A 135 1.56 0.77 2.14
C TYR A 135 1.56 2.14 2.80
N ALA A 136 2.75 2.70 2.99
CA ALA A 136 2.96 4.09 3.38
C ALA A 136 3.68 4.83 2.25
N LEU A 137 3.01 5.83 1.69
CA LEU A 137 3.53 6.66 0.60
C LEU A 137 4.02 7.96 1.21
N ASN A 138 5.33 8.11 1.27
CA ASN A 138 5.98 9.30 1.77
C ASN A 138 6.27 10.23 0.60
N ASP A 139 5.77 11.46 0.65
CA ASP A 139 6.21 12.49 -0.30
C ASP A 139 7.59 12.99 0.12
N MET A 140 8.58 12.72 -0.72
CA MET A 140 9.96 13.11 -0.46
C MET A 140 10.19 14.62 -0.65
N ARG A 141 9.25 15.34 -1.29
CA ARG A 141 9.38 16.78 -1.55
C ARG A 141 8.84 17.65 -0.41
N THR A 142 8.03 17.09 0.50
CA THR A 142 7.39 17.84 1.58
C THR A 142 8.16 17.79 2.90
N CYS A 143 9.20 16.95 2.96
CA CYS A 143 10.08 16.82 4.13
C CYS A 143 11.40 17.60 3.92
N GLU A 144 12.51 17.12 4.47
CA GLU A 144 13.82 17.82 4.59
C GLU A 144 14.51 18.21 3.26
N PHE A 145 13.87 18.04 2.11
CA PHE A 145 14.46 18.31 0.80
C PHE A 145 13.88 19.62 0.23
N ASP A 146 14.75 20.59 -0.02
CA ASP A 146 14.45 21.92 -0.56
C ASP A 146 14.05 21.90 -2.06
N ASP A 147 13.16 20.99 -2.47
CA ASP A 147 12.72 20.85 -3.87
C ASP A 147 11.52 21.75 -4.23
N LEU A 148 11.07 22.58 -3.29
CA LEU A 148 10.07 23.61 -3.56
C LEU A 148 10.79 24.83 -4.13
N ALA A 149 10.69 25.01 -5.45
CA ALA A 149 11.08 26.26 -6.10
C ALA A 149 10.26 27.42 -5.48
N VAL A 150 10.94 28.23 -4.66
CA VAL A 150 10.41 29.48 -4.09
C VAL A 150 10.14 30.49 -5.21
#